data_AF-A0A9D4C2I4-F1
#
_entry.id   AF-A0A9D4C2I4-F1
#
_cell.length_a   1.000
_cell.length_b   1.000
_cell.length_c   1.000
_cell.angle_alpha   90.00
_cell.angle_beta   90.00
_cell.angle_gamma   90.00
#
_symmetry.space_group_name_H-M   'P 1'
#
loop_
_entity.id
_entity.type
_entity.pdbx_description
1 polymer ?
#
loop_
_entity_poly.entity_id
_entity_poly.type
_entity_poly.pdbx_seq_one_letter_code
_entity_poly.pdbx_strand_id
1 'polypeptide(L)'
;MQTQTVILAAILACCLLAANSLGMPTQPDENGNPLSADKRPKYMETRDLSYFKELLLVALDELIDDGIINTSVLNKPESKEPEVPTKRGERLGLCFRRNQSGAFHARPCWKESGRR
;
A
#
# COMPACT_ATOMS: atom_id res chain seq x y z
N MET A 1 -20.43 37.56 -25.50
CA MET A 1 -20.81 36.25 -24.88
C MET A 1 -20.74 35.07 -25.85
N GLN A 2 -20.95 35.24 -27.16
CA GLN A 2 -20.81 34.15 -28.15
C GLN A 2 -19.39 33.56 -28.30
N THR A 3 -18.33 34.32 -28.04
CA THR A 3 -16.95 33.83 -28.20
C THR A 3 -16.55 32.81 -27.13
N GLN A 4 -17.07 32.94 -25.91
CA GLN A 4 -16.74 32.00 -24.81
C GLN A 4 -17.42 30.64 -24.96
N THR A 5 -18.65 30.62 -25.49
CA THR A 5 -19.37 29.34 -25.72
C THR A 5 -18.74 28.54 -26.85
N VAL A 6 -18.20 29.20 -27.88
CA VAL A 6 -17.49 28.54 -28.98
C VAL A 6 -16.17 27.92 -28.52
N ILE A 7 -15.42 28.61 -27.64
CA ILE A 7 -14.16 28.09 -27.08
C ILE A 7 -14.43 26.85 -26.22
N LEU A 8 -15.44 26.89 -25.35
CA LEU A 8 -15.81 25.75 -24.52
C LEU A 8 -16.27 24.55 -25.35
N ALA A 9 -17.06 24.78 -26.40
CA ALA A 9 -17.50 23.72 -27.30
C ALA A 9 -16.33 23.08 -28.08
N ALA A 10 -15.35 23.89 -28.51
CA ALA A 10 -14.17 23.41 -29.21
C ALA A 10 -13.27 22.54 -28.32
N ILE A 11 -13.08 22.95 -27.05
CA ILE A 11 -12.32 22.17 -26.07
C ILE A 11 -13.00 20.83 -25.79
N LEU A 12 -14.31 20.84 -25.58
CA LEU A 12 -15.08 19.63 -25.26
C LEU A 12 -15.08 18.63 -26.44
N ALA A 13 -15.15 19.13 -27.68
CA ALA A 13 -15.01 18.31 -28.88
C ALA A 13 -13.60 17.69 -29.02
N CYS A 14 -12.53 18.44 -28.73
CA CYS A 14 -11.16 17.91 -28.73
C CYS A 14 -10.95 16.82 -27.67
N CYS A 15 -11.52 16.99 -26.46
CA CYS A 15 -11.42 15.98 -25.41
C CYS A 15 -12.14 14.66 -25.79
N LEU A 16 -13.30 14.74 -26.44
CA LEU A 16 -14.04 13.57 -26.90
C LEU A 16 -13.32 12.81 -28.02
N LEU A 17 -12.64 13.52 -28.92
CA LEU A 17 -11.82 12.91 -29.97
C LEU A 17 -10.57 12.23 -29.39
N ALA A 18 -9.93 12.82 -28.38
CA ALA A 18 -8.77 12.24 -27.71
C ALA A 18 -9.14 10.96 -26.91
N ALA A 19 -10.32 10.93 -26.28
CA ALA A 19 -10.79 9.78 -25.49
C ALA A 19 -10.93 8.50 -26.34
N ASN A 20 -11.31 8.62 -27.61
CA ASN A 20 -11.46 7.48 -28.53
C ASN A 20 -10.12 6.93 -29.05
N SER A 21 -9.00 7.67 -28.87
CA SER A 21 -7.67 7.23 -29.29
C SER A 21 -6.92 6.43 -28.22
N LEU A 22 -7.40 6.46 -26.97
CA LEU A 22 -6.98 5.52 -25.92
C LEU A 22 -7.83 4.25 -26.04
N GLY A 23 -7.66 3.54 -27.16
CA GLY A 23 -8.19 2.19 -27.30
C GLY A 23 -7.53 1.27 -26.27
N MET A 24 -8.26 0.92 -25.21
CA MET A 24 -7.90 -0.26 -24.40
C MET A 24 -8.01 -1.50 -25.30
N PRO A 25 -7.02 -2.39 -25.30
CA PRO A 25 -7.18 -3.68 -25.95
C PRO A 25 -8.22 -4.50 -25.17
N THR A 26 -9.40 -4.65 -25.76
CA THR A 26 -10.42 -5.61 -25.36
C THR A 26 -9.91 -7.02 -25.70
N GLN A 27 -9.41 -7.77 -24.71
CA GLN A 27 -9.29 -9.21 -24.82
C GLN A 27 -10.51 -9.86 -24.14
N PRO A 28 -11.27 -10.72 -24.85
CA PRO A 28 -12.29 -11.55 -24.21
C PRO A 28 -11.61 -12.83 -23.69
N ASP A 29 -11.16 -12.82 -22.44
CA ASP A 29 -10.83 -14.06 -21.75
C ASP A 29 -12.10 -14.58 -21.07
N GLU A 30 -12.82 -15.43 -21.80
CA GLU A 30 -13.81 -16.33 -21.22
C GLU A 30 -13.10 -17.29 -20.25
N ASN A 31 -13.66 -17.48 -19.06
CA ASN A 31 -13.32 -18.51 -18.07
C ASN A 31 -11.96 -18.36 -17.38
N GLY A 32 -11.87 -17.39 -16.48
CA GLY A 32 -10.88 -17.41 -15.42
C GLY A 32 -11.28 -16.47 -14.31
N ASN A 33 -11.70 -17.01 -13.17
CA ASN A 33 -12.01 -16.26 -11.96
C ASN A 33 -10.89 -15.21 -11.69
N PRO A 34 -11.13 -13.90 -11.87
CA PRO A 34 -10.07 -12.87 -11.88
C PRO A 34 -9.49 -12.58 -10.48
N LEU A 35 -9.91 -13.34 -9.47
CA LEU A 35 -9.58 -13.14 -8.06
C LEU A 35 -8.60 -14.18 -7.50
N SER A 36 -7.96 -15.00 -8.35
CA SER A 36 -6.87 -15.84 -7.86
C SER A 36 -5.65 -14.98 -7.56
N ALA A 37 -5.43 -14.72 -6.27
CA ALA A 37 -4.30 -13.96 -5.74
C ALA A 37 -2.93 -14.48 -6.22
N ASP A 38 -2.87 -15.73 -6.70
CA ASP A 38 -1.66 -16.39 -7.18
C ASP A 38 -1.17 -15.91 -8.55
N LYS A 39 -2.02 -15.23 -9.35
CA LYS A 39 -1.65 -14.70 -10.68
C LYS A 39 -1.32 -13.22 -10.67
N ARG A 40 -1.37 -12.56 -9.51
CA ARG A 40 -1.14 -11.11 -9.41
C ARG A 40 0.36 -10.83 -9.64
N PRO A 41 0.74 -9.96 -10.59
CA PRO A 41 2.14 -9.62 -10.80
C PRO A 41 2.78 -9.10 -9.51
N LYS A 42 4.05 -9.43 -9.27
CA LYS A 42 4.75 -9.09 -8.02
C LYS A 42 4.74 -7.59 -7.68
N TYR A 43 4.72 -6.72 -8.71
CA TYR A 43 4.61 -5.27 -8.54
C TYR A 43 3.23 -4.79 -8.06
N MET A 44 2.22 -5.66 -8.08
CA MET A 44 0.87 -5.43 -7.58
C MET A 44 0.63 -6.07 -6.20
N GLU A 45 1.68 -6.59 -5.55
CA GLU A 45 1.57 -7.05 -4.17
C GLU A 45 1.40 -5.86 -3.21
N THR A 46 0.15 -5.52 -2.91
CA THR A 46 -0.23 -4.60 -1.84
C THR A 46 -0.08 -5.21 -0.45
N ARG A 47 0.79 -6.20 -0.26
CA ARG A 47 0.99 -6.86 1.04
C ARG A 47 1.71 -5.97 2.04
N ASP A 48 2.53 -5.03 1.56
CA ASP A 48 3.25 -4.08 2.41
C ASP A 48 2.60 -2.69 2.36
N LEU A 49 1.41 -2.59 2.96
CA LEU A 49 0.67 -1.34 3.14
C LEU A 49 1.17 -0.53 4.35
N SER A 50 2.26 -0.95 5.00
CA SER A 50 2.79 -0.30 6.21
C SER A 50 3.21 1.14 5.92
N TYR A 51 4.01 1.33 4.87
CA TYR A 51 4.47 2.64 4.43
C TYR A 51 3.32 3.54 3.93
N PHE A 52 2.36 2.96 3.20
CA PHE A 52 1.17 3.70 2.76
C PHE A 52 0.32 4.18 3.94
N LYS A 53 0.21 3.37 5.00
CA LYS A 53 -0.49 3.74 6.22
C LYS A 53 0.20 4.89 6.95
N GLU A 54 1.53 4.88 7.04
CA GLU A 54 2.29 5.97 7.64
C GLU A 54 2.11 7.28 6.86
N LEU A 55 2.20 7.23 5.52
CA LEU A 55 1.94 8.39 4.67
C LEU A 55 0.53 8.94 4.82
N LEU A 56 -0.47 8.06 4.91
CA LEU A 56 -1.86 8.46 5.12
C LEU A 56 -2.05 9.16 6.47
N LEU A 57 -1.40 8.67 7.52
CA LEU A 57 -1.49 9.27 8.86
C LEU A 57 -0.86 10.67 8.88
N VAL A 58 0.32 10.84 8.27
CA VAL A 58 0.96 12.16 8.15
C VAL A 58 0.06 13.15 7.39
N ALA A 59 -0.51 12.72 6.26
CA ALA A 59 -1.43 13.56 5.49
C ALA A 59 -2.70 13.93 6.27
N LEU A 60 -3.21 13.03 7.11
CA LEU A 60 -4.35 13.31 7.98
C LEU A 60 -4.00 14.30 9.10
N ASP A 61 -2.81 14.19 9.69
CA ASP A 61 -2.33 15.12 10.71
C ASP A 61 -2.21 16.55 10.14
N GLU A 62 -1.65 16.71 8.93
CA GLU A 62 -1.57 18.00 8.23
C GLU A 62 -2.97 18.60 7.98
N LEU A 63 -3.93 17.78 7.56
CA LEU A 63 -5.31 18.23 7.30
C LEU A 63 -6.09 18.59 8.58
N ILE A 64 -5.70 18.03 9.73
CA ILE A 64 -6.23 18.39 11.05
C ILE A 64 -5.62 19.72 11.50
N ASP A 65 -4.30 19.89 11.32
CA ASP A 65 -3.59 21.14 11.64
C ASP A 65 -4.11 22.32 10.81
N ASP A 66 -4.44 22.07 9.54
CA ASP A 66 -5.07 23.05 8.64
C ASP A 66 -6.54 23.35 8.99
N GLY A 67 -7.12 22.63 9.96
CA GLY A 67 -8.51 22.82 10.41
C GLY A 67 -9.57 22.44 9.36
N ILE A 68 -9.16 21.70 8.32
CA ILE A 68 -10.05 21.26 7.23
C ILE A 68 -10.90 20.07 7.70
N ILE A 69 -10.34 19.22 8.56
CA ILE A 69 -11.04 18.04 9.10
C ILE A 69 -11.55 18.32 10.51
N ASN A 70 -12.86 18.19 10.70
CA ASN A 70 -13.47 18.18 12.03
C ASN A 70 -13.08 16.90 12.78
N THR A 71 -12.24 17.02 13.80
CA THR A 71 -11.76 15.92 14.66
C THR A 71 -12.89 15.16 15.34
N SER A 72 -14.07 15.76 15.48
CA SER A 72 -15.28 15.11 15.98
C SER A 72 -15.81 13.98 15.10
N VAL A 73 -15.47 13.96 13.81
CA VAL A 73 -15.85 12.89 12.85
C VAL A 73 -14.85 11.72 12.89
N LEU A 74 -13.60 11.99 13.29
CA LEU A 74 -12.55 10.98 13.48
C LEU A 74 -12.65 10.26 14.83
N ASN A 75 -13.52 10.72 15.73
CA ASN A 75 -13.85 10.01 16.97
C ASN A 75 -14.52 8.68 16.63
N LYS A 76 -13.70 7.66 16.48
CA LYS A 76 -14.12 6.27 16.41
C LYS A 76 -14.86 5.95 17.73
N PRO A 77 -16.08 5.41 17.71
CA PRO A 77 -16.69 4.88 18.92
C PRO A 77 -15.72 3.83 19.47
N GLU A 78 -15.37 3.94 20.76
CA GLU A 78 -14.47 3.10 21.55
C GLU A 78 -14.32 1.68 20.98
N SER A 79 -13.50 1.56 19.93
CA SER A 79 -13.29 0.29 19.26
C SER A 79 -12.16 -0.32 20.03
N LYS A 80 -12.53 -1.21 20.94
CA LYS A 80 -11.68 -2.22 21.59
C LYS A 80 -10.33 -2.27 20.90
N GLU A 81 -9.35 -1.78 21.65
CA GLU A 81 -7.92 -1.91 21.41
C GLU A 81 -7.67 -3.16 20.55
N PRO A 82 -7.14 -3.03 19.33
CA PRO A 82 -6.82 -4.21 18.55
C PRO A 82 -5.73 -4.92 19.34
N GLU A 83 -6.08 -6.06 19.96
CA GLU A 83 -5.12 -6.99 20.53
C GLU A 83 -4.09 -7.24 19.43
N VAL A 84 -2.92 -6.60 19.57
CA VAL A 84 -1.76 -6.85 18.73
C VAL A 84 -1.59 -8.37 18.80
N PRO A 85 -1.69 -9.10 17.68
CA PRO A 85 -1.49 -10.53 17.73
C PRO A 85 -0.07 -10.72 18.25
N THR A 86 0.05 -11.16 19.49
CA THR A 86 1.28 -11.69 20.09
C THR A 86 1.54 -13.05 19.47
N LYS A 87 1.60 -13.09 18.13
CA LYS A 87 2.47 -14.02 17.45
C LYS A 87 3.87 -13.57 17.83
N ARG A 88 4.28 -14.03 19.00
CA ARG A 88 5.65 -14.29 19.42
C ARG A 88 6.21 -15.31 18.43
N GLY A 89 6.27 -14.92 17.16
CA GLY A 89 7.14 -15.52 16.20
C GLY A 89 8.51 -15.28 16.80
N GLU A 90 8.98 -16.27 17.54
CA GLU A 90 10.18 -16.93 17.10
C GLU A 90 11.22 -15.82 16.78
N ARG A 91 11.84 -15.30 17.85
CA ARG A 91 12.77 -14.17 17.73
C ARG A 91 13.99 -14.67 16.95
N LEU A 92 14.10 -14.31 15.67
CA LEU A 92 15.34 -14.49 14.92
C LEU A 92 16.46 -13.76 15.68
N GLY A 93 17.44 -14.52 16.16
CA GLY A 93 18.63 -14.00 16.82
C GLY A 93 19.80 -13.91 15.83
N LEU A 94 20.89 -13.28 16.28
CA LEU A 94 22.16 -13.33 15.56
C LEU A 94 23.06 -14.37 16.21
N CYS A 95 23.53 -15.33 15.42
CA CYS A 95 24.56 -16.29 15.83
C CYS A 95 25.88 -15.88 15.20
N PHE A 96 26.95 -15.86 15.99
CA PHE A 96 28.30 -15.60 15.51
C PHE A 96 28.99 -16.92 15.22
N ARG A 97 29.48 -17.09 13.99
CA ARG A 97 30.36 -18.21 13.63
C ARG A 97 31.74 -17.71 13.23
N ARG A 98 32.76 -18.43 13.69
CA ARG A 98 34.15 -18.20 13.34
C ARG A 98 34.43 -18.83 11.97
N ASN A 99 34.97 -18.05 11.05
CA ASN A 99 35.44 -18.57 9.76
C ASN A 99 36.88 -19.09 9.86
N GLN A 100 37.40 -19.66 8.76
CA GLN A 100 38.77 -20.18 8.70
C GLN A 100 39.85 -19.09 8.89
N SER A 101 39.53 -17.82 8.58
CA SER A 101 40.43 -16.68 8.83
C SER A 101 40.36 -16.11 10.25
N GLY A 102 39.50 -16.67 11.10
CA GLY A 102 39.34 -16.27 12.50
C GLY A 102 38.39 -15.09 12.75
N ALA A 103 37.79 -14.50 11.71
CA ALA A 103 36.77 -13.47 11.83
C ALA A 103 35.39 -14.06 12.20
N PHE A 104 34.62 -13.30 12.99
CA PHE A 104 33.26 -13.65 13.36
C PHE A 104 32.25 -13.01 12.41
N HIS A 105 31.35 -13.82 11.87
CA HIS A 105 30.26 -13.36 11.01
C HIS A 105 28.92 -13.62 11.69
N ALA A 106 28.10 -12.58 11.80
CA ALA A 106 26.74 -12.68 12.31
C ALA A 106 25.83 -13.27 11.23
N ARG A 107 25.08 -14.32 11.55
CA ARG A 107 24.05 -14.88 10.69
C ARG A 107 22.70 -14.95 11.43
N PRO A 108 21.58 -14.68 10.75
CA PRO A 108 20.26 -14.94 11.31
C PRO A 108 20.16 -16.41 11.73
N CYS A 109 19.75 -16.65 12.97
CA CYS A 109 19.53 -17.99 13.49
C CYS A 109 18.29 -18.04 14.36
N TRP A 110 17.70 -19.23 14.46
CA TRP A 110 16.59 -19.47 15.36
C TRP A 110 17.06 -19.40 16.81
N LYS A 111 16.52 -18.46 17.59
CA LYS A 111 16.71 -18.42 19.03
C LYS A 111 15.59 -19.24 19.67
N GLU A 112 15.87 -20.48 20.01
CA GLU A 112 14.93 -21.30 20.78
C GLU A 112 14.65 -20.58 22.10
N SER A 113 13.42 -20.16 22.31
CA SER A 113 13.01 -19.46 23.53
C SER A 113 12.81 -20.49 24.65
N GLY A 114 13.90 -21.07 25.13
CA GLY A 114 13.92 -21.88 26.35
C GLY A 114 14.69 -23.18 26.24
N ARG A 115 15.97 -23.16 26.63
CA ARG A 115 16.54 -24.11 27.60
C ARG A 115 17.90 -23.60 28.10
N ARG A 116 18.09 -23.79 29.41
CA ARG A 116 19.36 -23.61 30.14
C ARG A 116 20.31 -24.73 29.81
#